data_AF-A0A382TV70-F1
#
_entry.id   AF-A0A382TV70-F1
#
_cell.length_a   1.000
_cell.length_b   1.000
_cell.length_c   1.000
_cell.angle_alpha   90.00
_cell.angle_beta   90.00
_cell.angle_gamma   90.00
#
_symmetry.space_group_name_H-M   'P 1'
#
loop_
_entity.id
_entity.type
_entity.pdbx_description
1 polymer ?
#
loop_
_entity_poly.entity_id
_entity_poly.type
_entity_poly.pdbx_seq_one_letter_code
_entity_poly.pdbx_strand_id
1 'polypeptide(L)'
;MFKWLEKNLPKIVLAPAVGLISWFVYGFILWTLYISFTNSKILPKYELWGVGQYAKLWASRKWLIAVDNLLIFTSLFLIICIVIGIILAIFLDQKIRAEGVLRTIYLYPMALSFIVTGTAWKWILNPTLGIQKLF
;
A
#
# COMPACT_ATOMS: atom_id res chain seq x y z
N MET A 1 -22.33 -40.43 -5.38
CA MET A 1 -21.36 -39.71 -6.24
C MET A 1 -21.62 -38.20 -6.27
N PHE A 2 -22.80 -37.73 -6.72
CA PHE A 2 -23.11 -36.30 -6.88
C PHE A 2 -23.02 -35.46 -5.58
N LYS A 3 -23.55 -35.93 -4.45
CA LYS A 3 -23.48 -35.21 -3.15
C LYS A 3 -22.05 -35.00 -2.62
N TRP A 4 -21.09 -35.86 -2.97
CA TRP A 4 -19.69 -35.69 -2.59
C TRP A 4 -19.01 -34.60 -3.43
N LEU A 5 -19.37 -34.53 -4.72
CA LEU A 5 -18.87 -33.51 -5.62
C LEU A 5 -19.42 -32.14 -5.23
N GLU A 6 -20.72 -31.99 -4.96
CA GLU A 6 -21.31 -30.72 -4.50
C GLU A 6 -20.70 -30.21 -3.19
N LYS A 7 -20.41 -31.12 -2.25
CA LYS A 7 -19.79 -30.78 -0.96
C LYS A 7 -18.33 -30.32 -1.09
N ASN A 8 -17.60 -30.82 -2.09
CA ASN A 8 -16.16 -30.54 -2.28
C ASN A 8 -15.85 -29.64 -3.49
N LEU A 9 -16.83 -29.35 -4.34
CA LEU A 9 -16.74 -28.48 -5.52
C LEU A 9 -16.11 -27.12 -5.18
N PRO A 10 -16.55 -26.42 -4.11
CA PRO A 10 -15.94 -25.16 -3.72
C PRO A 10 -14.45 -25.30 -3.39
N LYS A 11 -14.04 -26.41 -2.74
CA LYS A 11 -12.65 -26.66 -2.36
C LYS A 11 -11.78 -26.95 -3.59
N ILE A 12 -12.30 -27.71 -4.55
CA ILE A 12 -11.56 -28.07 -5.78
C ILE A 12 -11.37 -26.83 -6.67
N VAL A 13 -12.39 -25.97 -6.77
CA VAL A 13 -12.31 -24.71 -7.53
C VAL A 13 -11.35 -23.71 -6.86
N LEU A 14 -11.30 -23.68 -5.53
CA LEU A 14 -10.39 -22.80 -4.79
C LEU A 14 -8.96 -23.34 -4.70
N ALA A 15 -8.75 -24.66 -4.78
CA ALA A 15 -7.45 -25.30 -4.65
C ALA A 15 -6.33 -24.70 -5.53
N PRO A 16 -6.53 -24.44 -6.84
CA PRO A 16 -5.48 -23.84 -7.67
C PRO A 16 -5.13 -22.41 -7.25
N ALA A 17 -6.13 -21.60 -6.88
CA ALA A 17 -5.90 -20.24 -6.39
C ALA A 17 -5.14 -20.24 -5.07
N VAL A 18 -5.57 -21.07 -4.12
CA VAL A 18 -4.91 -21.22 -2.81
C VAL A 18 -3.50 -21.78 -2.97
N GLY A 19 -3.29 -22.74 -3.87
CA GLY A 19 -1.96 -23.30 -4.15
C GLY A 19 -0.99 -22.25 -4.69
N LEU A 20 -1.43 -21.44 -5.67
CA LEU A 20 -0.62 -20.35 -6.21
C LEU A 20 -0.30 -19.29 -5.15
N ILE A 21 -1.29 -18.87 -4.36
CA ILE A 21 -1.06 -17.90 -3.27
C ILE A 21 -0.10 -18.47 -2.23
N SER A 22 -0.27 -19.73 -1.85
CA SER A 22 0.60 -20.41 -0.87
C SER A 22 2.05 -20.44 -1.37
N TRP A 23 2.25 -20.79 -2.64
CA TRP A 23 3.59 -20.89 -3.20
C TRP A 23 4.25 -19.52 -3.43
N PHE A 24 3.56 -18.61 -4.13
CA PHE A 24 4.16 -17.35 -4.55
C PHE A 24 4.12 -16.27 -3.48
N VAL A 25 3.09 -16.21 -2.64
CA VAL A 25 3.02 -15.19 -1.59
C VAL A 25 3.76 -15.70 -0.36
N TYR A 26 3.27 -16.79 0.24
CA TYR A 26 3.83 -17.27 1.50
C TYR A 26 5.23 -17.89 1.32
N GLY A 27 5.48 -18.60 0.21
CA GLY A 27 6.82 -19.11 -0.10
C GLY A 27 7.86 -17.99 -0.23
N PHE A 28 7.55 -16.89 -0.93
CA PHE A 28 8.47 -15.75 -1.03
C PHE A 28 8.60 -14.97 0.28
N ILE A 29 7.57 -14.90 1.11
CA ILE A 29 7.68 -14.32 2.46
C ILE A 29 8.65 -15.16 3.30
N LEU A 30 8.51 -16.48 3.32
CA LEU A 30 9.40 -17.37 4.07
C LEU A 30 10.84 -17.28 3.57
N TRP A 31 11.04 -17.21 2.25
CA TRP A 31 12.37 -17.00 1.69
C TRP A 31 12.94 -15.63 2.11
N THR A 32 12.14 -14.56 2.02
CA THR A 32 12.57 -13.22 2.46
C THR A 32 12.97 -13.21 3.93
N LEU A 33 12.21 -13.89 4.79
CA LEU A 33 12.55 -14.06 6.20
C LEU A 33 13.88 -14.81 6.36
N TYR A 34 14.08 -15.92 5.65
CA TYR A 34 15.34 -16.67 5.68
C TYR A 34 16.53 -15.80 5.27
N ILE A 35 16.43 -15.06 4.17
CA ILE A 35 17.48 -14.13 3.70
C ILE A 35 17.72 -13.02 4.72
N SER A 36 16.70 -12.54 5.43
CA SER A 36 16.85 -11.46 6.41
C SER A 36 17.77 -11.84 7.59
N PHE A 37 17.96 -13.13 7.87
CA PHE A 37 18.92 -13.63 8.87
C PHE A 37 20.33 -13.89 8.32
N THR A 38 20.55 -13.64 7.02
CA THR A 38 21.84 -13.86 6.37
C THR A 38 22.63 -12.56 6.17
N ASN A 39 23.94 -12.64 5.94
CA ASN A 39 24.76 -11.49 5.57
C ASN A 39 24.64 -11.12 4.07
N SER A 40 23.40 -11.06 3.58
CA SER A 40 23.11 -10.70 2.19
C SER A 40 23.12 -9.19 2.02
N LYS A 41 23.77 -8.71 0.93
CA LYS A 41 23.75 -7.30 0.52
C LYS A 41 23.00 -7.17 -0.80
N ILE A 42 23.73 -6.99 -1.90
CA ILE A 42 23.15 -6.88 -3.26
C ILE A 42 22.98 -8.26 -3.90
N LEU A 43 23.88 -9.19 -3.59
CA LEU A 43 23.78 -10.59 -4.01
C LEU A 43 23.48 -11.46 -2.78
N PRO A 44 22.65 -12.51 -2.93
CA PRO A 44 22.32 -13.40 -1.83
C PRO A 44 23.57 -14.16 -1.40
N LYS A 45 23.95 -13.98 -0.13
CA LYS A 45 24.94 -14.81 0.54
C LYS A 45 24.22 -15.60 1.61
N TYR A 46 24.18 -16.92 1.46
CA TYR A 46 23.42 -17.81 2.35
C TYR A 46 24.16 -18.12 3.67
N GLU A 47 25.09 -17.27 4.07
CA GLU A 47 25.78 -17.37 5.37
C GLU A 47 24.86 -16.81 6.46
N LEU A 48 24.42 -17.70 7.36
CA LEU A 48 23.58 -17.36 8.49
C LEU A 48 24.39 -16.53 9.49
N TRP A 49 24.05 -15.24 9.60
CA TRP A 49 24.61 -14.31 10.59
C TRP A 49 23.65 -14.10 11.78
N GLY A 50 22.46 -14.71 11.75
CA GLY A 50 21.46 -14.57 12.80
C GLY A 50 20.88 -13.16 12.85
N VAL A 51 20.76 -12.59 14.06
CA VAL A 51 20.05 -11.31 14.30
C VAL A 51 20.95 -10.08 14.17
N GLY A 52 22.23 -10.25 13.81
CA GLY A 52 23.22 -9.17 13.74
C GLY A 52 22.84 -8.02 12.79
N GLN A 53 22.12 -8.32 11.71
CA GLN A 53 21.63 -7.31 10.76
C GLN A 53 20.59 -6.39 11.37
N TYR A 54 19.68 -6.92 12.18
CA TYR A 54 18.66 -6.12 12.85
C TYR A 54 19.30 -5.19 13.89
N ALA A 55 20.26 -5.68 14.69
CA ALA A 55 20.98 -4.84 15.64
C ALA A 55 21.72 -3.70 14.94
N LYS A 56 22.37 -3.98 13.81
CA LYS A 56 23.05 -2.97 12.99
C LYS A 56 22.07 -1.96 12.38
N LEU A 57 20.89 -2.41 11.97
CA LEU A 57 19.84 -1.56 11.41
C LEU A 57 19.31 -0.59 12.47
N TRP A 58 18.96 -1.08 13.65
CA TRP A 58 18.47 -0.26 14.77
C TRP A 58 19.52 0.69 15.34
N ALA A 59 20.81 0.35 15.24
CA ALA A 59 21.91 1.24 15.59
C ALA A 59 22.14 2.37 14.56
N SER A 60 21.55 2.30 13.37
CA SER A 60 21.72 3.30 12.33
C SER A 60 20.82 4.51 12.57
N ARG A 61 21.43 5.69 12.73
CA ARG A 61 20.68 6.96 12.85
C ARG A 61 19.75 7.22 11.66
N LYS A 62 20.14 6.83 10.45
CA LYS A 62 19.30 6.99 9.25
C LYS A 62 18.03 6.14 9.31
N TRP A 63 18.12 4.94 9.89
CA TRP A 63 16.97 4.06 10.08
C TRP A 63 15.97 4.65 11.05
N LEU A 64 16.43 5.14 12.20
CA LEU A 64 15.58 5.76 13.21
C LEU A 64 14.82 6.98 12.65
N ILE A 65 15.53 7.87 11.95
CA ILE A 65 14.91 9.03 11.29
C ILE A 65 13.87 8.59 10.26
N ALA A 66 14.16 7.55 9.47
CA ALA A 66 13.22 7.04 8.47
C ALA A 66 11.96 6.44 9.10
N VAL A 67 12.11 5.69 10.21
CA VAL A 67 10.99 5.12 10.96
C VAL A 67 10.12 6.22 11.58
N ASP A 68 10.74 7.23 12.21
CA ASP A 68 10.00 8.35 12.79
C ASP A 68 9.23 9.12 11.71
N ASN A 69 9.88 9.45 10.60
CA ASN A 69 9.23 10.12 9.48
C ASN A 69 8.09 9.29 8.89
N LEU A 70 8.27 7.97 8.76
CA LEU A 70 7.23 7.06 8.28
C LEU A 70 6.04 7.04 9.24
N LEU A 71 6.27 6.92 10.54
CA LEU A 71 5.23 6.90 11.56
C LEU A 71 4.45 8.21 11.59
N ILE A 72 5.14 9.36 11.57
CA ILE A 72 4.51 10.68 11.54
C ILE A 72 3.71 10.85 10.25
N PHE A 73 4.30 10.53 9.09
CA PHE A 73 3.62 10.66 7.80
C PHE A 73 2.39 9.76 7.72
N THR A 74 2.52 8.46 8.03
CA THR A 74 1.42 7.51 7.94
C THR A 74 0.31 7.82 8.93
N SER A 75 0.63 8.19 10.17
CA SER A 75 -0.40 8.52 11.17
C SER A 75 -1.19 9.77 10.77
N LEU A 76 -0.50 10.86 10.39
CA LEU A 76 -1.16 12.08 9.93
C LEU A 76 -1.98 11.84 8.66
N PHE A 77 -1.41 11.14 7.69
CA PHE A 77 -2.09 10.79 6.45
C PHE A 77 -3.38 10.00 6.71
N LEU A 78 -3.31 8.93 7.51
CA LEU A 78 -4.48 8.10 7.82
C LEU A 78 -5.56 8.91 8.56
N ILE A 79 -5.19 9.67 9.58
CA ILE A 79 -6.14 10.48 10.36
C ILE A 79 -6.85 11.48 9.43
N ILE A 80 -6.08 12.24 8.64
CA ILE A 80 -6.62 13.25 7.72
C ILE A 80 -7.54 12.60 6.68
N CYS A 81 -7.11 11.50 6.06
CA CYS A 81 -7.91 10.81 5.05
C CYS A 81 -9.21 10.25 5.62
N ILE A 82 -9.19 9.68 6.83
CA ILE A 82 -10.39 9.16 7.48
C ILE A 82 -11.34 10.30 7.84
N VAL A 83 -10.85 11.37 8.46
CA VAL A 83 -11.68 12.53 8.85
C VAL A 83 -12.32 13.17 7.62
N ILE A 84 -11.53 13.48 6.59
CA ILE A 84 -12.05 14.07 5.35
C ILE A 84 -13.00 13.09 4.64
N GLY A 85 -12.64 11.80 4.57
CA GLY A 85 -13.46 10.77 3.94
C GLY A 85 -14.84 10.63 4.59
N ILE A 86 -14.90 10.63 5.92
CA ILE A 86 -16.16 10.58 6.68
C ILE A 86 -16.97 11.85 6.47
N ILE A 87 -16.36 13.03 6.54
CA ILE A 87 -17.06 14.30 6.30
C ILE A 87 -17.68 14.31 4.90
N LEU A 88 -16.92 13.93 3.87
CA LEU A 88 -17.41 13.85 2.50
C LEU A 88 -18.51 12.79 2.34
N ALA A 89 -18.39 11.64 3.01
CA ALA A 89 -19.43 10.61 2.99
C ALA A 89 -20.74 11.12 3.60
N ILE A 90 -20.68 11.82 4.74
CA ILE A 90 -21.86 12.42 5.38
C ILE A 90 -22.51 13.46 4.45
N PHE A 91 -21.72 14.32 3.81
CA PHE A 91 -22.27 15.30 2.87
C PHE A 91 -22.95 14.65 1.66
N LEU A 92 -22.39 13.56 1.14
CA LEU A 92 -22.97 12.86 -0.01
C LEU A 92 -24.25 12.09 0.36
N ASP A 93 -24.39 11.64 1.61
CA ASP A 93 -25.54 10.88 2.10
C ASP A 93 -26.81 11.74 2.32
N GLN A 94 -26.71 13.08 2.28
CA GLN A 94 -27.83 13.98 2.58
C GLN A 94 -28.94 14.05 1.49
N LYS A 95 -29.05 13.08 0.58
CA LYS A 95 -30.04 13.02 -0.53
C LYS A 95 -30.18 14.37 -1.27
N ILE A 96 -29.05 14.96 -1.62
CA ILE A 96 -29.02 16.25 -2.31
C ILE A 96 -29.55 16.05 -3.75
N ARG A 97 -30.39 16.97 -4.22
CA ARG A 97 -31.01 16.95 -5.57
C ARG A 97 -30.03 16.77 -6.74
N ALA A 98 -28.73 17.00 -6.53
CA ALA A 98 -27.64 16.89 -7.51
C ALA A 98 -26.64 15.75 -7.21
N GLU A 99 -27.06 14.70 -6.49
CA GLU A 99 -26.22 13.55 -6.08
C GLU A 99 -25.37 12.97 -7.22
N GLY A 100 -25.95 12.80 -8.42
CA GLY A 100 -25.25 12.21 -9.57
C GLY A 100 -24.01 13.01 -10.02
N VAL A 101 -24.08 14.35 -9.99
CA VAL A 101 -22.97 15.22 -10.39
C VAL A 101 -21.88 15.22 -9.32
N LEU A 102 -22.27 15.36 -8.05
CA LEU A 102 -21.32 15.37 -6.91
C LEU A 102 -20.56 14.05 -6.81
N ARG A 103 -21.24 12.92 -6.97
CA ARG A 103 -20.61 11.60 -6.97
C ARG A 103 -19.62 11.45 -8.13
N THR A 104 -19.97 11.93 -9.32
CA THR A 104 -19.07 11.85 -10.49
C THR A 104 -17.78 12.64 -10.27
N ILE A 105 -17.88 13.87 -9.78
CA ILE A 105 -16.70 14.71 -9.48
C ILE A 105 -15.85 14.06 -8.38
N TYR A 106 -16.47 13.51 -7.34
CA TYR A 106 -15.77 12.83 -6.24
C TYR A 106 -15.07 11.54 -6.70
N LEU A 107 -15.69 10.76 -7.59
CA LEU A 107 -15.11 9.51 -8.11
C LEU A 107 -14.03 9.75 -9.16
N TYR A 108 -14.02 10.92 -9.82
CA TYR A 108 -13.11 11.21 -10.92
C TYR A 108 -11.62 11.09 -10.54
N PRO A 109 -11.14 11.64 -9.40
CA PRO A 109 -9.76 11.46 -8.97
C PRO A 109 -9.36 9.99 -8.74
N MET A 110 -10.30 9.13 -8.32
CA MET A 110 -10.01 7.70 -8.09
C MET A 110 -9.79 6.92 -9.39
N ALA A 111 -10.24 7.45 -10.53
CA ALA A 111 -9.96 6.86 -11.84
C ALA A 111 -8.60 7.29 -12.41
N LEU A 112 -7.96 8.31 -11.85
CA LEU A 112 -6.65 8.78 -12.31
C LEU A 112 -5.55 7.81 -11.87
N SER A 113 -4.57 7.59 -12.75
CA SER A 113 -3.41 6.75 -12.43
C SER A 113 -2.48 7.44 -11.43
N PHE A 114 -1.78 6.65 -10.60
CA PHE A 114 -0.80 7.18 -9.65
C PHE A 114 0.29 8.02 -10.32
N ILE A 115 0.68 7.67 -11.54
CA ILE A 115 1.70 8.42 -12.32
C ILE A 115 1.17 9.81 -12.67
N VAL A 116 -0.05 9.91 -13.21
CA VAL A 116 -0.65 11.18 -13.63
C VAL A 116 -0.87 12.11 -12.42
N THR A 117 -1.37 11.56 -11.31
CA THR A 117 -1.55 12.32 -10.08
C THR A 117 -0.20 12.84 -9.57
N GLY A 118 0.85 12.01 -9.60
CA GLY A 118 2.20 12.41 -9.18
C GLY A 118 2.81 13.49 -10.06
N THR A 119 2.66 13.41 -11.38
CA THR A 119 3.17 14.45 -12.30
C THR A 119 2.39 15.75 -12.17
N ALA A 120 1.07 15.70 -11.98
CA ALA A 120 0.24 16.88 -11.74
C ALA A 120 0.70 17.64 -10.50
N TRP A 121 0.89 16.96 -9.36
CA TRP A 121 1.42 17.59 -8.15
C TRP A 121 2.83 18.13 -8.34
N LYS A 122 3.69 17.41 -9.07
CA LYS A 122 5.05 17.89 -9.41
C LYS A 122 5.03 19.19 -10.22
N TRP A 123 4.08 19.35 -11.14
CA TRP A 123 3.91 20.58 -11.91
C TRP A 123 3.34 21.72 -11.07
N ILE A 124 2.31 21.42 -10.26
CA ILE A 124 1.69 22.38 -9.33
C ILE A 124 2.74 22.97 -8.38
N LEU A 125 3.61 22.13 -7.83
CA LEU A 125 4.65 22.48 -6.87
C LEU A 125 5.99 22.86 -7.55
N ASN A 126 6.01 23.05 -8.88
CA ASN A 126 7.23 23.40 -9.59
C ASN A 126 7.64 24.85 -9.28
N PRO A 127 8.88 25.11 -8.85
CA PRO A 127 9.32 26.46 -8.48
C PRO A 127 9.41 27.46 -9.66
N THR A 128 9.57 27.00 -10.91
CA THR A 128 9.71 27.90 -12.08
C THR A 128 8.41 28.18 -12.82
N LEU A 129 7.48 27.23 -12.86
CA LEU A 129 6.21 27.30 -13.62
C LEU A 129 4.96 26.96 -12.78
N GLY A 130 5.12 26.66 -11.49
CA GLY A 130 4.03 26.26 -10.61
C GLY A 130 3.20 27.43 -10.10
N ILE A 131 2.22 27.09 -9.26
CA ILE A 131 1.23 28.02 -8.72
C ILE A 131 1.86 29.16 -7.90
N GLN A 132 3.06 28.96 -7.37
CA GLN A 132 3.80 29.98 -6.62
C GLN A 132 4.21 31.21 -7.44
N LYS A 133 4.21 31.14 -8.78
CA LYS A 133 4.50 32.29 -9.66
C LYS A 133 3.24 33.04 -10.09
N LEU A 134 2.05 32.45 -9.86
CA LEU A 134 0.76 33.07 -10.18
C LEU A 134 0.29 34.05 -9.10
N PHE A 135 0.94 34.04 -7.93
CA PHE A 135 0.82 35.04 -6.86
C PHE A 135 2.18 35.72 -6.66
#